data_AF-A0A4Y2AI46-F1
#
_entry.id   AF-A0A4Y2AI46-F1
#
_cell.length_a   1.000
_cell.length_b   1.000
_cell.length_c   1.000
_cell.angle_alpha   90.00
_cell.angle_beta   90.00
_cell.angle_gamma   90.00
#
_symmetry.space_group_name_H-M   'P 1'
#
loop_
_entity.id
_entity.type
_entity.pdbx_description
1 polymer ?
#
loop_
_entity_poly.entity_id
_entity_poly.type
_entity_poly.pdbx_seq_one_letter_code
_entity_poly.pdbx_strand_id
1 'polypeptide(L)'
;MNPSPVKVTKKKVIEERRCLKHSGKPYTTSLGKAMKGKELPSVTITCKCRYGCKTLSKEYRDQLFMEFYKISYKDQGTYLLNRMQVAEISRPRHGKYADLSESRRKITVYYTVPNGRGQHVQVCSNTFKNIFGLSARCLQTLQHLKKQGKLVYEDRRGKVPGCNAHKKVQ
;
A
#
# COMPACT_ATOMS: atom_id res chain seq x y z
N MET A 1 -18.35 -37.13 -23.77
CA MET A 1 -17.29 -37.15 -22.75
C MET A 1 -17.39 -35.88 -21.93
N ASN A 2 -17.97 -35.94 -20.72
CA ASN A 2 -17.97 -34.80 -19.81
C ASN A 2 -16.62 -34.76 -19.09
N PRO A 3 -15.89 -33.63 -19.07
CA PRO A 3 -14.63 -33.56 -18.35
C PRO A 3 -14.90 -33.76 -16.85
N SER A 4 -14.20 -34.71 -16.24
CA SER A 4 -14.29 -34.98 -14.81
C SER A 4 -13.95 -33.73 -13.99
N PRO A 5 -14.63 -33.49 -12.85
CA PRO A 5 -14.37 -32.33 -12.01
C PRO A 5 -12.96 -32.41 -11.43
N VAL A 6 -12.11 -31.46 -11.84
CA VAL A 6 -10.74 -31.32 -11.32
C VAL A 6 -10.83 -31.00 -9.83
N LYS A 7 -10.34 -31.91 -8.97
CA LYS A 7 -10.29 -31.71 -7.52
C LYS A 7 -9.31 -30.57 -7.20
N VAL A 8 -9.81 -29.35 -7.08
CA VAL A 8 -9.00 -28.18 -6.70
C VAL A 8 -8.60 -28.31 -5.22
N THR A 9 -7.30 -28.31 -4.93
CA THR A 9 -6.80 -28.40 -3.56
C THR A 9 -7.09 -27.11 -2.78
N LYS A 10 -7.33 -27.21 -1.47
CA LYS A 10 -7.57 -26.04 -0.59
C LYS A 10 -6.47 -24.97 -0.70
N LYS A 11 -5.22 -25.40 -0.90
CA LYS A 11 -4.06 -24.51 -1.09
C LYS A 11 -4.17 -23.67 -2.36
N LYS A 12 -4.57 -24.28 -3.49
CA LYS A 12 -4.79 -23.57 -4.76
C LYS A 12 -5.89 -22.51 -4.64
N VAL A 13 -7.01 -22.84 -4.00
CA VAL A 13 -8.12 -21.89 -3.79
C VAL A 13 -7.68 -20.68 -2.95
N ILE A 14 -6.87 -20.90 -1.90
CA ILE A 14 -6.35 -19.81 -1.06
C ILE A 14 -5.40 -18.90 -1.84
N GLU A 15 -4.54 -19.49 -2.67
CA GLU A 15 -3.58 -18.76 -3.49
C GLU A 15 -4.27 -17.96 -4.59
N GLU A 16 -5.24 -18.55 -5.29
CA GLU A 16 -6.05 -17.85 -6.30
C GLU A 16 -6.81 -16.67 -5.68
N ARG A 17 -7.48 -16.87 -4.53
CA ARG A 17 -8.14 -15.79 -3.79
C ARG A 17 -7.16 -14.66 -3.44
N ARG A 18 -5.94 -15.02 -3.01
CA ARG A 18 -4.89 -14.05 -2.69
C ARG A 18 -4.48 -13.27 -3.94
N CYS A 19 -4.27 -13.95 -5.07
CA CYS A 19 -3.95 -13.30 -6.34
C CYS A 19 -5.07 -12.36 -6.81
N LEU A 20 -6.34 -12.78 -6.75
CA LEU A 20 -7.48 -11.93 -7.10
C LEU A 20 -7.52 -10.67 -6.22
N LYS A 21 -7.42 -10.84 -4.89
CA LYS A 21 -7.41 -9.73 -3.94
C LYS A 21 -6.30 -8.71 -4.22
N HIS A 22 -5.08 -9.17 -4.52
CA HIS A 22 -3.93 -8.29 -4.72
C HIS A 22 -3.81 -7.72 -6.13
N SER A 23 -4.37 -8.38 -7.14
CA SER A 23 -4.55 -7.82 -8.49
C SER A 23 -5.74 -6.84 -8.57
N GLY A 24 -6.42 -6.59 -7.43
CA GLY A 24 -7.54 -5.66 -7.37
C GLY A 24 -8.82 -6.20 -8.01
N LYS A 25 -8.89 -7.50 -8.28
CA LYS A 25 -10.07 -8.15 -8.86
C LYS A 25 -11.11 -8.50 -7.78
N PRO A 26 -12.40 -8.58 -8.14
CA PRO A 26 -13.41 -9.11 -7.22
C PRO A 26 -13.06 -10.55 -6.81
N TYR A 27 -13.40 -10.92 -5.57
CA TYR A 27 -13.10 -12.25 -5.05
C TYR A 27 -14.13 -12.68 -4.01
N THR A 28 -14.28 -13.99 -3.80
CA THR A 28 -15.10 -14.55 -2.73
C THR A 28 -14.25 -14.90 -1.51
N THR A 29 -14.68 -14.49 -0.32
CA THR A 29 -14.02 -14.86 0.94
C THR A 29 -14.19 -16.34 1.24
N SER A 30 -13.45 -16.85 2.24
CA SER A 30 -13.64 -18.23 2.73
C SER A 30 -15.03 -18.47 3.32
N LEU A 31 -15.74 -17.41 3.73
CA LEU A 31 -17.10 -17.45 4.24
C LEU A 31 -18.16 -17.27 3.13
N GLY A 32 -17.77 -17.31 1.86
CA GLY A 32 -18.69 -17.17 0.73
C GLY A 32 -19.08 -15.72 0.37
N LYS A 33 -18.75 -14.73 1.21
CA LYS A 33 -19.04 -13.31 0.92
C LYS A 33 -18.30 -12.81 -0.33
N ALA A 34 -19.03 -12.22 -1.28
CA ALA A 34 -18.47 -11.56 -2.45
C ALA A 34 -17.86 -10.20 -2.08
N MET A 35 -16.63 -9.96 -2.52
CA MET A 35 -15.89 -8.71 -2.33
C MET A 35 -15.72 -8.03 -3.67
N LYS A 36 -16.01 -6.72 -3.72
CA LYS A 36 -15.74 -5.88 -4.89
C LYS A 36 -14.23 -5.76 -5.14
N GLY A 37 -13.87 -5.52 -6.39
CA GLY A 37 -12.51 -5.18 -6.79
C GLY A 37 -12.06 -3.82 -6.27
N LYS A 38 -10.82 -3.46 -6.57
CA LYS A 38 -10.27 -2.13 -6.31
C LYS A 38 -10.83 -1.15 -7.32
N GLU A 39 -11.34 -0.03 -6.83
CA GLU A 39 -11.90 1.03 -7.65
C GLU A 39 -10.80 1.96 -8.14
N LEU A 40 -11.02 2.54 -9.33
CA LEU A 40 -10.14 3.55 -9.89
C LEU A 40 -10.03 4.77 -8.95
N PRO A 41 -8.96 5.56 -9.08
CA PRO A 41 -8.83 6.81 -8.36
C PRO A 41 -10.04 7.72 -8.54
N SER A 42 -10.31 8.58 -7.56
CA SER A 42 -11.46 9.49 -7.61
C SER A 42 -11.30 10.47 -8.76
N VAL A 43 -12.41 10.81 -9.43
CA VAL A 43 -12.44 11.77 -10.55
C VAL A 43 -11.76 13.08 -10.14
N THR A 44 -12.12 13.60 -8.97
CA THR A 44 -11.63 14.88 -8.48
C THR A 44 -10.66 14.72 -7.33
N ILE A 45 -9.71 15.66 -7.24
CA ILE A 45 -8.79 15.76 -6.10
C ILE A 45 -9.34 16.79 -5.13
N THR A 46 -9.79 16.32 -3.96
CA THR A 46 -10.45 17.17 -2.95
C THR A 46 -9.48 17.77 -1.93
N CYS A 47 -8.20 17.36 -1.92
CA CYS A 47 -7.25 17.85 -0.93
C CYS A 47 -6.84 19.31 -1.18
N LYS A 48 -6.77 20.11 -0.11
CA LYS A 48 -6.34 21.51 -0.11
C LYS A 48 -4.83 21.69 0.19
N CYS A 49 -4.02 20.66 -0.01
CA CYS A 49 -2.60 20.72 0.32
C CYS A 49 -1.79 21.53 -0.72
N ARG A 50 -0.63 22.04 -0.31
CA ARG A 50 0.34 22.76 -1.17
C ARG A 50 1.12 21.88 -2.16
N TYR A 51 0.95 20.55 -2.09
CA TYR A 51 1.69 19.60 -2.92
C TYR A 51 1.13 19.54 -4.34
N GLY A 52 1.87 18.90 -5.26
CA GLY A 52 1.50 18.70 -6.66
C GLY A 52 0.36 17.72 -6.89
N CYS A 53 -0.56 17.55 -5.93
CA CYS A 53 -1.70 16.66 -6.11
C CYS A 53 -2.55 17.10 -7.31
N LYS A 54 -2.91 18.39 -7.38
CA LYS A 54 -3.79 18.94 -8.43
C LYS A 54 -3.17 18.95 -9.83
N THR A 55 -1.86 18.80 -9.94
CA THR A 55 -1.17 18.82 -11.24
C THR A 55 -1.26 17.48 -11.96
N LEU A 56 -1.76 16.43 -11.30
CA LEU A 56 -1.94 15.10 -11.88
C LEU A 56 -3.33 15.00 -12.51
N SER A 57 -3.38 14.77 -13.82
CA SER A 57 -4.64 14.54 -14.54
C SER A 57 -5.33 13.27 -14.04
N LYS A 58 -6.62 13.12 -14.34
CA LYS A 58 -7.37 11.91 -13.96
C LYS A 58 -6.84 10.69 -14.72
N GLU A 59 -6.62 10.85 -16.01
CA GLU A 59 -6.15 9.82 -16.94
C GLU A 59 -4.80 9.29 -16.49
N TYR A 60 -3.88 10.17 -16.07
CA TYR A 60 -2.57 9.75 -15.61
C TYR A 60 -2.62 9.03 -14.24
N ARG A 61 -3.53 9.45 -13.35
CA ARG A 61 -3.75 8.71 -12.08
C ARG A 61 -4.32 7.32 -12.34
N ASP A 62 -5.22 7.18 -13.29
CA ASP A 62 -5.75 5.87 -13.71
C ASP A 62 -4.65 5.01 -14.32
N GLN A 63 -3.77 5.58 -15.15
CA GLN A 63 -2.61 4.89 -15.70
C GLN A 63 -1.71 4.36 -14.58
N LEU A 64 -1.36 5.18 -13.59
CA LEU A 64 -0.57 4.75 -12.44
C LEU A 64 -1.23 3.63 -11.64
N PHE A 65 -2.55 3.70 -11.47
CA PHE A 65 -3.33 2.63 -10.84
C PHE A 65 -3.21 1.33 -11.65
N MET A 66 -3.47 1.39 -12.96
CA MET A 66 -3.45 0.22 -13.84
C MET A 66 -2.05 -0.41 -13.91
N GLU A 67 -1.01 0.39 -14.06
CA GLU A 67 0.38 -0.06 -14.04
C GLU A 67 0.73 -0.74 -12.71
N PHE A 68 0.32 -0.14 -11.58
CA PHE A 68 0.54 -0.73 -10.27
C PHE A 68 -0.10 -2.11 -10.11
N TYR A 69 -1.33 -2.31 -10.60
CA TYR A 69 -2.02 -3.59 -10.51
C TYR A 69 -1.57 -4.64 -11.54
N LYS A 70 -0.75 -4.25 -12.54
CA LYS A 70 -0.02 -5.20 -13.40
C LYS A 70 1.21 -5.81 -12.69
N ILE A 71 1.75 -5.13 -11.69
CA ILE A 71 2.90 -5.61 -10.91
C ILE A 71 2.49 -6.82 -10.06
N SER A 72 3.41 -7.77 -9.92
CA SER A 72 3.20 -8.93 -9.04
C SER A 72 2.91 -8.47 -7.61
N TYR A 73 2.03 -9.19 -6.91
CA TYR A 73 1.70 -8.91 -5.52
C TYR A 73 2.95 -8.74 -4.62
N LYS A 74 3.98 -9.57 -4.84
CA LYS A 74 5.21 -9.55 -4.04
C LYS A 74 5.97 -8.23 -4.22
N ASP A 75 5.93 -7.67 -5.42
CA ASP A 75 6.71 -6.50 -5.80
C ASP A 75 5.95 -5.18 -5.58
N GLN A 76 4.61 -5.22 -5.47
CA GLN A 76 3.78 -4.04 -5.20
C GLN A 76 4.24 -3.27 -3.95
N GLY A 77 4.62 -3.98 -2.87
CA GLY A 77 5.10 -3.33 -1.65
C GLY A 77 6.42 -2.58 -1.87
N THR A 78 7.36 -3.21 -2.59
CA THR A 78 8.66 -2.62 -2.95
C THR A 78 8.46 -1.42 -3.87
N TYR A 79 7.56 -1.53 -4.86
CA TYR A 79 7.17 -0.41 -5.71
C TYR A 79 6.73 0.81 -4.90
N LEU A 80 5.85 0.61 -3.91
CA LEU A 80 5.37 1.70 -3.05
C LEU A 80 6.48 2.27 -2.15
N LEU A 81 7.38 1.44 -1.62
CA LEU A 81 8.53 1.89 -0.82
C LEU A 81 9.47 2.80 -1.63
N ASN A 82 9.66 2.49 -2.92
CA ASN A 82 10.49 3.30 -3.83
C ASN A 82 9.85 4.65 -4.16
N ARG A 83 8.53 4.77 -4.01
CA ARG A 83 7.79 6.04 -4.14
C ARG A 83 7.73 6.84 -2.83
N MET A 84 8.31 6.32 -1.74
CA MET A 84 8.43 7.00 -0.46
C MET A 84 9.86 7.50 -0.22
N GLN A 85 9.97 8.71 0.30
CA GLN A 85 11.24 9.29 0.75
C GLN A 85 11.17 9.60 2.23
N VAL A 86 12.32 9.50 2.91
CA VAL A 86 12.46 9.77 4.34
C VAL A 86 13.30 11.01 4.49
N ALA A 87 12.86 11.93 5.32
CA ALA A 87 13.63 13.12 5.66
C ALA A 87 13.50 13.43 7.14
N GLU A 88 14.52 14.09 7.66
CA GLU A 88 14.47 14.66 9.00
C GLU A 88 13.52 15.85 9.04
N ILE A 89 12.90 16.06 10.19
CA ILE A 89 11.96 17.15 10.38
C ILE A 89 12.74 18.40 10.74
N SER A 90 12.71 19.38 9.85
CA SER A 90 13.35 20.68 10.08
C SER A 90 12.61 21.57 11.08
N ARG A 91 11.30 21.35 11.30
CA ARG A 91 10.48 22.13 12.24
C ARG A 91 9.47 21.26 13.00
N PRO A 92 9.56 21.13 14.33
CA PRO A 92 8.55 20.48 15.16
C PRO A 92 7.20 21.22 15.09
N ARG A 93 6.09 20.47 15.18
CA ARG A 93 4.73 21.04 15.10
C ARG A 93 4.24 21.62 16.44
N HIS A 94 4.74 21.12 17.56
CA HIS A 94 4.40 21.57 18.89
C HIS A 94 5.66 22.05 19.60
N GLY A 95 5.62 23.26 20.15
CA GLY A 95 6.44 23.68 21.27
C GLY A 95 7.90 24.04 20.98
N LYS A 96 8.34 25.09 21.69
CA LYS A 96 9.72 25.54 21.85
C LYS A 96 10.52 24.46 22.60
N TYR A 97 10.93 23.40 21.91
CA TYR A 97 11.98 22.54 22.48
C TYR A 97 13.28 23.34 22.50
N ALA A 98 13.99 23.33 23.62
CA ALA A 98 15.34 23.92 23.69
C ALA A 98 16.30 23.15 22.76
N ASP A 99 16.08 21.84 22.61
CA ASP A 99 16.78 20.96 21.68
C ASP A 99 15.79 20.14 20.82
N LEU A 100 15.99 20.15 19.49
CA LEU A 100 15.22 19.35 18.54
C LEU A 100 15.31 17.84 18.79
N SER A 101 16.35 17.37 19.50
CA SER A 101 16.55 15.97 19.86
C SER A 101 15.46 15.42 20.80
N GLU A 102 14.78 16.30 21.55
CA GLU A 102 13.68 15.96 22.46
C GLU A 102 12.38 15.61 21.72
N SER A 103 12.28 16.00 20.44
CA SER A 103 11.11 15.67 19.65
C SER A 103 11.02 14.16 19.41
N ARG A 104 9.91 13.55 19.87
CA ARG A 104 9.58 12.15 19.53
C ARG A 104 9.43 11.92 18.04
N ARG A 105 9.17 12.97 17.26
CA ARG A 105 9.00 12.89 15.80
C ARG A 105 10.20 13.55 15.13
N LYS A 106 11.26 12.76 14.93
CA LYS A 106 12.49 13.19 14.23
C LYS A 106 12.41 13.06 12.71
N ILE A 107 11.59 12.12 12.24
CA ILE A 107 11.55 11.70 10.84
C ILE A 107 10.15 11.85 10.24
N THR A 108 10.09 12.31 8.99
CA THR A 108 8.88 12.37 8.17
C THR A 108 9.04 11.55 6.89
N VAL A 109 7.91 11.11 6.33
CA VAL A 109 7.85 10.37 5.07
C VAL A 109 7.11 11.22 4.03
N TYR A 110 7.72 11.38 2.87
CA TYR A 110 7.15 12.03 1.70
C TYR A 110 6.74 11.00 0.66
N TYR A 111 5.71 11.32 -0.12
CA TYR A 111 5.21 10.47 -1.19
C TYR A 111 5.44 11.17 -2.50
N THR A 112 6.01 10.46 -3.46
CA THR A 112 6.33 11.00 -4.78
C THR A 112 5.74 10.09 -5.84
N VAL A 113 5.22 10.68 -6.90
CA VAL A 113 4.73 9.96 -8.09
C VAL A 113 5.30 10.63 -9.32
N PRO A 114 5.57 9.88 -10.41
CA PRO A 114 5.94 10.50 -11.68
C PRO A 114 4.79 11.41 -12.15
N ASN A 115 5.10 12.41 -12.97
CA ASN A 115 4.11 13.35 -13.53
C ASN A 115 3.88 13.17 -15.04
N GLY A 116 4.38 12.09 -15.64
CA GLY A 116 4.31 11.83 -17.07
C GLY A 116 5.33 12.61 -17.93
N ARG A 117 6.06 13.56 -17.35
CA ARG A 117 7.08 14.38 -18.04
C ARG A 117 8.51 14.03 -17.61
N GLY A 118 8.71 12.83 -17.08
CA GLY A 118 10.01 12.37 -16.55
C GLY A 118 10.40 12.94 -15.18
N GLN A 119 9.56 13.77 -14.56
CA GLN A 119 9.80 14.32 -13.22
C GLN A 119 8.92 13.64 -12.17
N HIS A 120 9.31 13.75 -10.90
CA HIS A 120 8.51 13.31 -9.77
C HIS A 120 7.91 14.49 -9.02
N VAL A 121 6.62 14.39 -8.71
CA VAL A 121 5.91 15.37 -7.89
C VAL A 121 5.60 14.79 -6.53
N GLN A 122 5.78 15.61 -5.50
CA GLN A 122 5.34 15.27 -4.15
C GLN A 122 3.81 15.33 -4.09
N VAL A 123 3.19 14.34 -3.45
CA VAL A 123 1.74 14.28 -3.20
C VAL A 123 1.46 14.03 -1.72
N CYS A 124 0.26 14.40 -1.27
CA CYS A 124 -0.17 14.05 0.09
C CYS A 124 -0.47 12.55 0.22
N SER A 125 -0.49 12.05 1.46
CA SER A 125 -0.82 10.66 1.74
C SER A 125 -2.23 10.26 1.27
N ASN A 126 -3.17 11.21 1.22
CA ASN A 126 -4.53 10.92 0.77
C ASN A 126 -4.58 10.65 -0.73
N THR A 127 -3.97 11.53 -1.53
CA THR A 127 -3.84 11.34 -2.98
C THR A 127 -3.05 10.07 -3.29
N PHE A 128 -1.95 9.81 -2.58
CA PHE A 128 -1.18 8.59 -2.75
C PHE A 128 -2.01 7.31 -2.50
N LYS A 129 -2.78 7.27 -1.40
CA LYS A 129 -3.69 6.13 -1.14
C LYS A 129 -4.77 6.00 -2.21
N ASN A 130 -5.31 7.12 -2.69
CA ASN A 130 -6.36 7.11 -3.70
C ASN A 130 -5.84 6.60 -5.06
N ILE A 131 -4.64 7.02 -5.47
CA ILE A 131 -3.99 6.55 -6.71
C ILE A 131 -3.76 5.04 -6.67
N PHE A 132 -3.33 4.48 -5.54
CA PHE A 132 -2.94 3.07 -5.44
C PHE A 132 -3.95 2.18 -4.70
N GLY A 133 -5.17 2.66 -4.44
CA GLY A 133 -6.22 1.89 -3.76
C GLY A 133 -5.85 1.37 -2.35
N LEU A 134 -5.01 2.12 -1.61
CA LEU A 134 -4.42 1.66 -0.34
C LEU A 134 -5.29 1.98 0.88
N SER A 135 -5.31 1.06 1.84
CA SER A 135 -5.86 1.34 3.17
C SER A 135 -4.88 2.14 4.02
N ALA A 136 -5.40 2.85 5.03
CA ALA A 136 -4.57 3.57 5.99
C ALA A 136 -3.57 2.65 6.70
N ARG A 137 -3.99 1.43 7.08
CA ARG A 137 -3.12 0.45 7.74
C ARG A 137 -1.98 -0.02 6.84
N CYS A 138 -2.25 -0.25 5.54
CA CYS A 138 -1.21 -0.62 4.58
C CYS A 138 -0.15 0.47 4.48
N LEU A 139 -0.58 1.75 4.37
CA LEU A 139 0.33 2.88 4.32
C LEU A 139 1.18 3.00 5.60
N GLN A 140 0.58 2.81 6.78
CA GLN A 140 1.31 2.83 8.06
C GLN A 140 2.40 1.75 8.13
N THR A 141 2.10 0.53 7.68
CA THR A 141 3.09 -0.55 7.63
C THR A 141 4.27 -0.17 6.72
N LEU A 142 3.99 0.37 5.54
CA LEU A 142 5.04 0.81 4.61
C LEU A 142 5.87 1.96 5.17
N GLN A 143 5.24 2.94 5.82
CA GLN A 143 5.96 4.03 6.50
C GLN A 143 6.91 3.49 7.59
N HIS A 144 6.46 2.53 8.39
CA HIS A 144 7.28 1.92 9.44
C HIS A 144 8.51 1.22 8.85
N LEU A 145 8.30 0.38 7.83
CA LEU A 145 9.39 -0.30 7.13
C LEU A 145 10.37 0.70 6.49
N LYS A 146 9.85 1.74 5.82
CA LYS A 146 10.67 2.76 5.19
C LYS A 146 11.52 3.52 6.22
N LYS A 147 10.97 3.86 7.38
CA LYS A 147 11.71 4.49 8.49
C LYS A 147 12.81 3.60 9.08
N GLN A 148 12.65 2.27 8.98
CA GLN A 148 13.70 1.30 9.35
C GLN A 148 14.75 1.09 8.24
N GLY A 149 14.71 1.87 7.16
CA GLY A 149 15.63 1.74 6.04
C GLY A 149 15.38 0.52 5.15
N LYS A 150 14.23 -0.16 5.27
CA LYS A 150 13.91 -1.29 4.39
C LYS A 150 13.61 -0.79 2.98
N LEU A 151 14.33 -1.34 2.02
CA LEU A 151 14.18 -1.05 0.59
C LEU A 151 13.25 -2.04 -0.11
N VAL A 152 13.25 -3.30 0.34
CA VAL A 152 12.43 -4.38 -0.21
C VAL A 152 11.31 -4.72 0.76
N TYR A 153 10.10 -4.88 0.25
CA TYR A 153 8.96 -5.35 1.03
C TYR A 153 8.86 -6.87 0.96
N GLU A 154 8.80 -7.51 2.13
CA GLU A 154 8.53 -8.94 2.25
C GLU A 154 7.26 -9.17 3.06
N ASP A 155 6.26 -9.85 2.48
CA ASP A 155 5.12 -10.32 3.27
C ASP A 155 5.52 -11.56 4.08
N ARG A 156 5.53 -11.38 5.41
CA ARG A 156 5.83 -12.42 6.40
C ARG A 156 4.58 -13.02 7.05
N ARG A 157 3.37 -12.59 6.67
CA ARG A 157 2.12 -13.15 7.21
C ARG A 157 2.06 -14.66 6.96
N GLY A 158 1.77 -15.42 8.02
CA GLY A 158 1.67 -16.88 7.97
C GLY A 158 2.99 -17.63 7.80
N LYS A 159 4.14 -16.94 7.82
CA LYS A 159 5.47 -17.57 7.78
C LYS A 159 6.11 -17.73 9.16
N VAL A 160 5.66 -16.95 10.15
CA VAL A 160 6.10 -17.10 11.54
C VAL A 160 5.17 -18.07 12.28
N PRO A 161 5.69 -19.04 13.06
CA PRO A 161 4.90 -19.78 14.02
C PRO A 161 4.20 -18.76 14.93
N GLY A 162 2.88 -18.81 14.99
CA GLY A 162 2.09 -17.70 15.51
C GLY A 162 2.35 -17.40 16.98
N CYS A 163 2.39 -16.11 17.33
CA CYS A 163 2.21 -15.61 18.70
C CYS A 163 0.82 -15.93 19.28
N ASN A 164 -0.08 -16.54 18.48
CA ASN A 164 -1.40 -17.01 18.88
C ASN A 164 -1.44 -18.53 19.08
N ALA A 165 -0.31 -19.16 19.42
CA ALA A 165 -0.33 -20.51 19.98
C ALA A 165 -0.96 -20.44 21.38
N HIS A 166 -2.30 -20.40 21.44
CA HIS A 166 -2.99 -20.79 22.65
C HIS A 166 -2.50 -22.20 22.97
N LYS A 167 -1.76 -22.33 24.08
CA LYS A 167 -1.45 -23.62 24.67
C LYS A 167 -2.79 -24.35 24.80
N LYS A 168 -2.96 -25.44 24.06
CA LYS A 168 -3.96 -26.45 24.43
C LYS A 168 -3.48 -26.97 25.78
N VAL A 169 -4.12 -26.50 26.84
CA VAL A 169 -3.96 -27.10 28.18
C VAL A 169 -4.57 -28.50 28.06
N GLN A 170 -3.77 -29.51 28.39
CA GLN A 170 -4.21 -30.90 28.57
C GLN A 170 -5.03 -31.00 29.84
#